data_AF-A0A7R9ZLK0-F1
#
_entry.id   AF-A0A7R9ZLK0-F1
#
_cell.length_a   1.000
_cell.length_b   1.000
_cell.length_c   1.000
_cell.angle_alpha   90.00
_cell.angle_beta   90.00
_cell.angle_gamma   90.00
#
_symmetry.space_group_name_H-M   'P 1'
#
loop_
_entity.id
_entity.type
_entity.pdbx_description
1 polymer ?
#
loop_
_entity_poly.entity_id
_entity_poly.type
_entity_poly.pdbx_seq_one_letter_code
_entity_poly.pdbx_strand_id
1 'polypeptide(L)'
;YQLHQEGVINNSKKTIDQGRSIITQAHGSKELYEFLDRNPAIEVHPAVYVDDPQVMAKIDNLVAVVGALKVDLTGQVATDSIAHKFYGGVWSDEDSIRGSRFSKGGKSIVALTSMSLHGRSNIVFALPSGTGVSITRSDVEHVVTEYGSAYLYGKSIRERCLELIQIAHPDFRQGLLEEAKKHLYVSQTQPGFFFNSKYPVEFEQMHRTRKGSQVFTRPIKPADEDMLRHFFHQLSDHSVYLRYFRRLKSMPQRILQKTTDLDYSKDMALVVLHPAQADHEHQEMIAIGQWVHDAKDGVPEIAFQVRDDWQGQGLGKFLFLRLVQMTDLYEIPKFKSDVLDGNKAMKSIFENSGIPYEKRSDFGVVTYTFDLTANK
;
A
#
# COMPACT_ATOMS: atom_id res chain seq x y z
N TYR A 1 9.76 15.01 -25.54
CA TYR A 1 9.30 16.08 -26.45
C TYR A 1 7.79 16.02 -26.70
N GLN A 2 7.18 14.84 -26.90
CA GLN A 2 5.73 14.69 -27.10
C GLN A 2 4.89 15.36 -25.99
N LEU A 3 5.19 15.10 -24.72
CA LEU A 3 4.50 15.75 -23.59
C LEU A 3 4.67 17.28 -23.52
N HIS A 4 5.74 17.83 -24.10
CA HIS A 4 5.88 19.29 -24.27
C HIS A 4 4.96 19.80 -25.38
N GLN A 5 4.89 19.09 -26.51
CA GLN A 5 4.01 19.43 -27.64
C GLN A 5 2.53 19.36 -27.27
N GLU A 6 2.15 18.43 -26.39
CA GLU A 6 0.80 18.30 -25.84
C GLU A 6 0.49 19.33 -24.74
N GLY A 7 1.48 20.15 -24.33
CA GLY A 7 1.33 21.15 -23.27
C GLY A 7 1.26 20.58 -21.85
N VAL A 8 1.44 19.26 -21.69
CA VAL A 8 1.47 18.57 -20.39
C VAL A 8 2.68 19.04 -19.57
N ILE A 9 3.86 19.10 -20.20
CA ILE A 9 5.06 19.67 -19.58
C ILE A 9 5.20 21.13 -20.01
N ASN A 10 5.12 22.04 -19.04
CA ASN A 10 5.35 23.47 -19.23
C ASN A 10 6.24 24.10 -18.15
N ASN A 11 6.67 23.31 -17.16
CA ASN A 11 7.58 23.75 -16.08
C ASN A 11 7.11 24.97 -15.26
N SER A 12 5.82 25.34 -15.34
CA SER A 12 5.27 26.54 -14.67
C SER A 12 5.27 26.45 -13.15
N LYS A 13 5.26 25.23 -12.59
CA LYS A 13 5.24 24.95 -11.15
C LYS A 13 6.61 24.66 -10.54
N LYS A 14 7.70 24.70 -11.32
CA LYS A 14 9.04 24.47 -10.75
C LYS A 14 9.46 25.65 -9.87
N THR A 15 10.07 25.34 -8.73
CA THR A 15 10.61 26.33 -7.78
C THR A 15 11.88 27.01 -8.30
N ILE A 16 12.74 26.25 -8.99
CA ILE A 16 13.95 26.72 -9.67
C ILE A 16 13.86 26.42 -11.17
N ASP A 17 14.59 27.17 -12.00
CA ASP A 17 14.60 26.98 -13.46
C ASP A 17 13.19 26.94 -14.05
N GLN A 18 12.34 27.85 -13.56
CA GLN A 18 10.92 27.92 -13.91
C GLN A 18 10.76 28.15 -15.42
N GLY A 19 9.75 27.49 -16.00
CA GLY A 19 9.46 27.56 -17.43
C GLY A 19 10.39 26.74 -18.32
N ARG A 20 11.45 26.12 -17.75
CA ARG A 20 12.49 25.43 -18.53
C ARG A 20 12.68 23.98 -18.09
N SER A 21 12.82 23.07 -19.06
CA SER A 21 13.27 21.71 -18.81
C SER A 21 14.79 21.67 -18.85
N ILE A 22 15.38 21.28 -17.74
CA ILE A 22 16.83 21.19 -17.56
C ILE A 22 17.25 19.75 -17.81
N ILE A 23 18.24 19.55 -18.68
CA ILE A 23 18.77 18.24 -19.03
C ILE A 23 20.30 18.26 -19.06
N THR A 24 20.93 17.10 -18.84
CA THR A 24 22.39 16.93 -19.03
C THR A 24 22.71 16.38 -20.42
N GLN A 25 21.88 15.44 -20.89
CA GLN A 25 22.04 14.74 -22.17
C GLN A 25 20.66 14.40 -22.75
N ALA A 26 20.60 14.09 -24.04
CA ALA A 26 19.38 13.66 -24.72
C ALA A 26 19.69 12.48 -25.65
N HIS A 27 18.86 11.44 -25.57
CA HIS A 27 18.94 10.25 -26.43
C HIS A 27 17.57 9.95 -27.01
N GLY A 28 17.50 9.76 -28.32
CA GLY A 28 16.24 9.44 -28.99
C GLY A 28 16.33 9.47 -30.51
N SER A 29 15.16 9.60 -31.14
CA SER A 29 15.01 9.67 -32.59
C SER A 29 15.38 11.04 -33.15
N LYS A 30 15.36 11.17 -34.49
CA LYS A 30 15.67 12.43 -35.18
C LYS A 30 14.73 13.57 -34.75
N GLU A 31 13.46 13.26 -34.57
CA GLU A 31 12.40 14.19 -34.18
C GLU A 31 12.66 14.81 -32.79
N LEU A 32 13.28 14.07 -31.88
CA LEU A 32 13.72 14.62 -30.60
C LEU A 32 14.75 15.72 -30.82
N TYR A 33 15.77 15.47 -31.65
CA TYR A 33 16.83 16.46 -31.89
C TYR A 33 16.30 17.69 -32.64
N GLU A 34 15.38 17.51 -33.59
CA GLU A 34 14.68 18.62 -34.25
C GLU A 34 13.86 19.46 -33.26
N PHE A 35 13.21 18.83 -32.28
CA PHE A 35 12.50 19.54 -31.22
C PHE A 35 13.43 20.31 -30.27
N LEU A 36 14.67 19.82 -30.06
CA LEU A 36 15.65 20.47 -29.19
C LEU A 36 16.35 21.65 -29.87
N ASP A 37 16.47 21.64 -31.20
CA ASP A 37 17.18 22.67 -31.95
C ASP A 37 16.60 24.07 -31.68
N ARG A 38 17.43 24.94 -31.08
CA ARG A 38 17.10 26.33 -30.72
C ARG A 38 15.80 26.50 -29.92
N ASN A 39 15.41 25.50 -29.14
CA ASN A 39 14.19 25.56 -28.33
C ASN A 39 14.46 26.22 -26.97
N PRO A 40 13.94 27.44 -26.69
CA PRO A 40 14.22 28.16 -25.45
C PRO A 40 13.56 27.53 -24.21
N ALA A 41 12.64 26.58 -24.39
CA ALA A 41 12.03 25.85 -23.28
C ALA A 41 12.96 24.76 -22.71
N ILE A 42 14.09 24.46 -23.36
CA ILE A 42 15.04 23.42 -22.96
C ILE A 42 16.42 24.03 -22.73
N GLU A 43 17.06 23.71 -21.61
CA GLU A 43 18.45 24.09 -21.35
C GLU A 43 19.29 22.87 -21.02
N VAL A 44 20.48 22.83 -21.60
CA VAL A 44 21.48 21.78 -21.36
C VAL A 44 22.51 22.31 -20.37
N HIS A 45 22.62 21.64 -19.23
CA HIS A 45 23.52 21.99 -18.13
C HIS A 45 24.45 20.81 -17.78
N PRO A 46 25.62 21.05 -17.19
CA PRO A 46 26.53 19.96 -16.83
C PRO A 46 25.93 19.07 -15.74
N ALA A 47 26.28 17.78 -15.76
CA ALA A 47 25.84 16.77 -14.78
C ALA A 47 26.02 17.23 -13.32
N VAL A 48 27.12 17.91 -13.00
CA VAL A 48 27.39 18.44 -11.65
C VAL A 48 26.35 19.44 -11.12
N TYR A 49 25.51 20.02 -11.99
CA TYR A 49 24.37 20.84 -11.60
C TYR A 49 23.07 20.03 -11.60
N VAL A 50 22.80 19.31 -12.69
CA VAL A 50 21.53 18.59 -12.90
C VAL A 50 21.39 17.44 -11.91
N ASP A 51 22.49 16.73 -11.67
CA ASP A 51 22.55 15.51 -10.87
C ASP A 51 22.89 15.78 -9.40
N ASP A 52 23.08 17.04 -8.98
CA ASP A 52 23.34 17.39 -7.57
C ASP A 52 22.07 17.22 -6.73
N PRO A 53 22.05 16.31 -5.73
CA PRO A 53 20.89 16.12 -4.85
C PRO A 53 20.45 17.40 -4.15
N GLN A 54 21.36 18.34 -3.86
CA GLN A 54 21.04 19.63 -3.22
C GLN A 54 20.34 20.59 -4.16
N VAL A 55 20.61 20.51 -5.47
CA VAL A 55 19.88 21.27 -6.49
C VAL A 55 18.50 20.66 -6.68
N MET A 56 18.43 19.33 -6.83
CA MET A 56 17.18 18.59 -6.96
C MET A 56 16.21 18.84 -5.78
N ALA A 57 16.73 18.84 -4.55
CA ALA A 57 15.94 19.07 -3.34
C ALA A 57 15.18 20.41 -3.32
N LYS A 58 15.62 21.40 -4.10
CA LYS A 58 14.96 22.72 -4.19
C LYS A 58 13.71 22.70 -5.07
N ILE A 59 13.49 21.64 -5.85
CA ILE A 59 12.33 21.51 -6.73
C ILE A 59 11.20 20.89 -5.90
N ASP A 60 10.12 21.64 -5.63
CA ASP A 60 8.96 21.11 -4.89
C ASP A 60 8.26 19.99 -5.69
N ASN A 61 7.82 18.94 -5.00
CA ASN A 61 7.13 17.78 -5.56
C ASN A 61 7.95 17.05 -6.64
N LEU A 62 9.27 16.98 -6.48
CA LEU A 62 10.15 16.27 -7.42
C LEU A 62 9.86 14.77 -7.36
N VAL A 63 9.52 14.17 -8.51
CA VAL A 63 9.36 12.72 -8.65
C VAL A 63 10.55 12.16 -9.41
N ALA A 64 11.35 11.33 -8.76
CA ALA A 64 12.43 10.58 -9.39
C ALA A 64 11.95 9.17 -9.75
N VAL A 65 12.16 8.75 -11.00
CA VAL A 65 11.85 7.40 -11.46
C VAL A 65 13.12 6.77 -12.00
N VAL A 66 13.57 5.70 -11.37
CA VAL A 66 14.82 4.99 -11.69
C VAL A 66 14.50 3.55 -12.06
N GLY A 67 15.17 3.04 -13.10
CA GLY A 67 15.05 1.65 -13.51
C GLY A 67 15.98 0.72 -12.71
N ALA A 68 15.52 -0.48 -12.38
CA ALA A 68 16.34 -1.49 -11.70
C ALA A 68 16.41 -2.82 -12.45
N LEU A 69 17.54 -3.52 -12.30
CA LEU A 69 17.71 -4.89 -12.77
C LEU A 69 17.15 -5.89 -11.77
N LYS A 70 17.46 -5.71 -10.48
CA LYS A 70 16.99 -6.57 -9.38
C LYS A 70 16.79 -5.79 -8.09
N VAL A 71 15.83 -6.25 -7.29
CA VAL A 71 15.60 -5.79 -5.92
C VAL A 71 15.57 -7.02 -5.01
N ASP A 72 16.33 -7.00 -3.91
CA ASP A 72 16.22 -8.07 -2.90
C ASP A 72 15.13 -7.80 -1.86
N LEU A 73 14.73 -8.82 -1.09
CA LEU A 73 13.65 -8.70 -0.10
C LEU A 73 13.97 -7.76 1.08
N THR A 74 15.23 -7.35 1.24
CA THR A 74 15.59 -6.30 2.21
C THR A 74 15.44 -4.89 1.64
N GLY A 75 15.24 -4.78 0.32
CA GLY A 75 15.10 -3.54 -0.43
C GLY A 75 16.41 -3.01 -1.04
N GLN A 76 17.47 -3.81 -1.14
CA GLN A 76 18.66 -3.38 -1.89
C GLN A 76 18.40 -3.47 -3.39
N VAL A 77 18.91 -2.51 -4.15
CA VAL A 77 18.69 -2.40 -5.59
C VAL A 77 20.01 -2.51 -6.34
N ALA A 78 19.98 -3.28 -7.42
CA ALA A 78 21.04 -3.32 -8.42
C ALA A 78 20.52 -2.71 -9.73
N THR A 79 21.21 -1.70 -10.26
CA THR A 79 20.85 -1.03 -11.51
C THR A 79 21.86 -1.29 -12.64
N ASP A 80 23.11 -1.61 -12.31
CA ASP A 80 24.22 -1.67 -13.27
C ASP A 80 24.74 -3.10 -13.55
N SER A 81 24.59 -4.01 -12.60
CA SER A 81 25.23 -5.34 -12.64
C SER A 81 24.33 -6.45 -12.09
N ILE A 82 24.58 -7.69 -12.53
CA ILE A 82 24.00 -8.92 -11.96
C ILE A 82 25.12 -9.95 -11.85
N ALA A 83 25.39 -10.42 -10.63
CA ALA A 83 26.58 -11.19 -10.30
C ALA A 83 27.83 -10.47 -10.86
N HIS A 84 28.73 -11.19 -11.53
CA HIS A 84 29.96 -10.61 -12.09
C HIS A 84 29.79 -9.98 -13.49
N LYS A 85 28.55 -9.77 -13.96
CA LYS A 85 28.29 -9.20 -15.30
C LYS A 85 27.76 -7.78 -15.20
N PHE A 86 28.45 -6.86 -15.86
CA PHE A 86 28.07 -5.45 -15.99
C PHE A 86 27.19 -5.25 -17.23
N TYR A 87 26.09 -4.52 -17.05
CA TYR A 87 25.13 -4.15 -18.09
C TYR A 87 25.12 -2.63 -18.31
N GLY A 88 25.57 -1.86 -17.33
CA GLY A 88 25.66 -0.40 -17.38
C GLY A 88 26.73 0.11 -16.41
N GLY A 89 26.51 1.30 -15.87
CA GLY A 89 27.35 1.92 -14.85
C GLY A 89 26.49 2.64 -13.81
N VAL A 90 27.12 3.09 -12.74
CA VAL A 90 26.47 3.92 -11.72
C VAL A 90 26.34 5.34 -12.27
N TRP A 91 25.10 5.79 -12.46
CA TRP A 91 24.75 7.14 -12.87
C TRP A 91 24.14 7.90 -11.68
N SER A 92 23.38 8.95 -11.92
CA SER A 92 22.68 9.74 -10.90
C SER A 92 21.42 9.08 -10.35
N ASP A 93 21.32 7.74 -10.44
CA ASP A 93 20.20 6.96 -9.92
C ASP A 93 20.04 7.22 -8.41
N GLU A 94 21.09 6.97 -7.62
CA GLU A 94 21.07 7.17 -6.17
C GLU A 94 20.91 8.65 -5.79
N ASP A 95 21.51 9.55 -6.58
CA ASP A 95 21.43 10.99 -6.37
C ASP A 95 20.02 11.53 -6.59
N SER A 96 19.32 11.01 -7.59
CA SER A 96 17.92 11.32 -7.89
C SER A 96 16.97 10.85 -6.79
N ILE A 97 17.20 9.65 -6.26
CA ILE A 97 16.47 9.12 -5.10
C ILE A 97 16.68 10.01 -3.88
N ARG A 98 17.93 10.38 -3.56
CA ARG A 98 18.22 11.27 -2.42
C ARG A 98 17.66 12.69 -2.63
N GLY A 99 17.82 13.25 -3.82
CA GLY A 99 17.36 14.58 -4.18
C GLY A 99 15.84 14.70 -4.08
N SER A 100 15.10 13.73 -4.63
CA SER A 100 13.63 13.67 -4.52
C SER A 100 13.15 13.47 -3.09
N ARG A 101 13.87 12.71 -2.25
CA ARG A 101 13.54 12.56 -0.83
C ARG A 101 13.68 13.87 -0.05
N PHE A 102 14.69 14.68 -0.37
CA PHE A 102 14.86 15.99 0.27
C PHE A 102 13.94 17.08 -0.31
N SER A 103 13.29 16.81 -1.43
CA SER A 103 12.28 17.69 -2.02
C SER A 103 11.01 17.73 -1.17
N LYS A 104 10.46 18.93 -0.98
CA LYS A 104 9.18 19.11 -0.31
C LYS A 104 8.05 18.44 -1.12
N GLY A 105 7.48 17.37 -0.58
CA GLY A 105 6.45 16.58 -1.27
C GLY A 105 7.00 15.71 -2.41
N GLY A 106 8.32 15.55 -2.48
CA GLY A 106 8.97 14.71 -3.47
C GLY A 106 8.73 13.22 -3.23
N LYS A 107 8.98 12.42 -4.26
CA LYS A 107 8.79 10.96 -4.24
C LYS A 107 9.87 10.27 -5.04
N SER A 108 10.41 9.19 -4.51
CA SER A 108 11.39 8.36 -5.19
C SER A 108 10.79 7.00 -5.58
N ILE A 109 10.95 6.60 -6.85
CA ILE A 109 10.36 5.39 -7.42
C ILE A 109 11.43 4.56 -8.10
N VAL A 110 11.61 3.33 -7.62
CA VAL A 110 12.39 2.28 -8.29
C VAL A 110 11.43 1.39 -9.08
N ALA A 111 11.57 1.37 -10.40
CA ALA A 111 10.70 0.62 -11.30
C ALA A 111 11.43 -0.56 -11.95
N LEU A 112 10.79 -1.72 -11.98
CA LEU A 112 11.28 -2.91 -12.66
C LEU A 112 10.13 -3.83 -13.06
N THR A 113 10.31 -4.62 -14.11
CA THR A 113 9.40 -5.74 -14.37
C THR A 113 9.63 -6.82 -13.31
N SER A 114 8.57 -7.48 -12.86
CA SER A 114 8.69 -8.52 -11.83
C SER A 114 9.48 -9.74 -12.33
N MET A 115 9.51 -9.95 -13.66
CA MET A 115 10.29 -10.98 -14.36
C MET A 115 11.22 -10.39 -15.42
N SER A 116 12.37 -11.02 -15.57
CA SER A 116 13.27 -10.80 -16.71
C SER A 116 12.76 -11.45 -17.98
N LEU A 117 13.30 -11.04 -19.13
CA LEU A 117 13.01 -11.63 -20.45
C LEU A 117 13.28 -13.15 -20.54
N HIS A 118 14.09 -13.70 -19.63
CA HIS A 118 14.42 -15.12 -19.56
C HIS A 118 13.57 -15.89 -18.53
N GLY A 119 12.47 -15.31 -18.06
CA GLY A 119 11.56 -15.95 -17.13
C GLY A 119 12.08 -16.05 -15.69
N ARG A 120 13.10 -15.28 -15.30
CA ARG A 120 13.63 -15.27 -13.93
C ARG A 120 13.08 -14.10 -13.12
N SER A 121 12.79 -14.30 -11.84
CA SER A 121 12.35 -13.24 -10.94
C SER A 121 13.37 -12.10 -10.83
N ASN A 122 12.89 -10.86 -10.84
CA ASN A 122 13.67 -9.66 -10.54
C ASN A 122 13.51 -9.19 -9.10
N ILE A 123 12.47 -9.63 -8.40
CA ILE A 123 12.41 -9.60 -6.93
C ILE A 123 13.00 -10.90 -6.41
N VAL A 124 14.11 -10.81 -5.68
CA VAL A 124 14.89 -11.97 -5.24
C VAL A 124 15.01 -11.99 -3.72
N PHE A 125 15.24 -13.16 -3.11
CA PHE A 125 15.50 -13.22 -1.66
C PHE A 125 16.76 -12.43 -1.29
N ALA A 126 17.85 -12.67 -2.03
CA ALA A 126 19.13 -11.97 -1.92
C ALA A 126 19.68 -11.71 -3.32
N LEU A 127 20.38 -10.59 -3.50
CA LEU A 127 21.08 -10.32 -4.75
C LEU A 127 22.13 -11.43 -5.03
N PRO A 128 22.29 -11.88 -6.28
CA PRO A 128 23.31 -12.87 -6.63
C PRO A 128 24.71 -12.44 -6.18
N SER A 129 25.54 -13.38 -5.74
CA SER A 129 26.93 -13.09 -5.33
C SER A 129 27.68 -12.33 -6.42
N GLY A 130 28.40 -11.28 -6.03
CA GLY A 130 29.13 -10.39 -6.94
C GLY A 130 28.32 -9.22 -7.50
N THR A 131 27.00 -9.18 -7.30
CA THR A 131 26.14 -8.06 -7.73
C THR A 131 26.48 -6.78 -6.96
N GLY A 132 26.66 -5.66 -7.68
CA GLY A 132 26.81 -4.35 -7.06
C GLY A 132 25.48 -3.82 -6.53
N VAL A 133 25.48 -3.30 -5.30
CA VAL A 133 24.33 -2.57 -4.74
C VAL A 133 24.48 -1.11 -5.15
N SER A 134 23.62 -0.65 -6.04
CA SER A 134 23.63 0.72 -6.56
C SER A 134 22.80 1.67 -5.70
N ILE A 135 21.64 1.20 -5.21
CA ILE A 135 20.81 1.96 -4.27
C ILE A 135 20.66 1.13 -2.99
N THR A 136 21.11 1.73 -1.88
CA THR A 136 21.10 1.04 -0.59
C THR A 136 19.67 0.91 -0.07
N ARG A 137 19.42 -0.13 0.73
CA ARG A 137 18.10 -0.35 1.33
C ARG A 137 17.58 0.84 2.14
N SER A 138 18.46 1.68 2.69
CA SER A 138 18.10 2.87 3.48
C SER A 138 17.55 4.02 2.62
N ASP A 139 17.89 4.04 1.33
CA ASP A 139 17.49 5.09 0.40
C ASP A 139 16.18 4.75 -0.36
N VAL A 140 15.80 3.47 -0.42
CA VAL A 140 14.60 3.05 -1.18
C VAL A 140 13.30 3.38 -0.45
N GLU A 141 12.43 4.14 -1.13
CA GLU A 141 11.06 4.42 -0.67
C GLU A 141 10.01 3.60 -1.40
N HIS A 142 9.85 3.78 -2.72
CA HIS A 142 8.88 3.02 -3.50
C HIS A 142 9.55 2.06 -4.48
N VAL A 143 9.04 0.83 -4.55
CA VAL A 143 9.36 -0.15 -5.60
C VAL A 143 8.08 -0.47 -6.36
N VAL A 144 8.12 -0.44 -7.69
CA VAL A 144 6.95 -0.64 -8.55
C VAL A 144 7.22 -1.72 -9.60
N THR A 145 6.28 -2.65 -9.72
CA THR A 145 6.19 -3.64 -10.81
C THR A 145 4.82 -3.56 -11.47
N GLU A 146 4.59 -4.39 -12.49
CA GLU A 146 3.27 -4.59 -13.10
C GLU A 146 2.21 -5.13 -12.11
N TYR A 147 2.61 -5.67 -10.96
CA TYR A 147 1.70 -6.17 -9.92
C TYR A 147 1.32 -5.15 -8.85
N GLY A 148 1.98 -3.99 -8.80
CA GLY A 148 1.64 -2.90 -7.89
C GLY A 148 2.86 -2.15 -7.35
N SER A 149 2.64 -1.44 -6.24
CA SER A 149 3.66 -0.64 -5.57
C SER A 149 3.88 -1.08 -4.12
N ALA A 150 5.15 -1.23 -3.74
CA ALA A 150 5.62 -1.48 -2.38
C ALA A 150 6.28 -0.22 -1.82
N TYR A 151 5.83 0.26 -0.67
CA TYR A 151 6.51 1.32 0.08
C TYR A 151 7.38 0.69 1.16
N LEU A 152 8.65 1.08 1.29
CA LEU A 152 9.67 0.41 2.12
C LEU A 152 10.34 1.33 3.15
N TYR A 153 10.20 2.65 3.02
CA TYR A 153 10.81 3.59 3.96
C TYR A 153 10.16 3.47 5.34
N GLY A 154 10.97 3.54 6.41
CA GLY A 154 10.50 3.36 7.79
C GLY A 154 10.10 1.94 8.19
N LYS A 155 10.03 1.00 7.24
CA LYS A 155 9.58 -0.37 7.48
C LYS A 155 10.69 -1.30 7.93
N SER A 156 10.34 -2.21 8.83
CA SER A 156 11.16 -3.34 9.25
C SER A 156 11.47 -4.29 8.08
N ILE A 157 12.50 -5.13 8.22
CA ILE A 157 12.82 -6.16 7.21
C ILE A 157 11.63 -7.07 6.94
N ARG A 158 10.87 -7.42 7.99
CA ARG A 158 9.66 -8.23 7.87
C ARG A 158 8.63 -7.57 6.95
N GLU A 159 8.28 -6.31 7.23
CA GLU A 159 7.30 -5.57 6.44
C GLU A 159 7.76 -5.36 5.00
N ARG A 160 9.06 -5.05 4.80
CA ARG A 160 9.67 -4.94 3.47
C ARG A 160 9.55 -6.23 2.67
N CYS A 161 9.82 -7.38 3.29
CA CYS A 161 9.67 -8.69 2.64
C CYS A 161 8.22 -8.88 2.18
N LEU A 162 7.24 -8.62 3.05
CA LEU A 162 5.82 -8.82 2.71
C LEU A 162 5.35 -7.89 1.57
N GLU A 163 5.75 -6.62 1.60
CA GLU A 163 5.44 -5.64 0.54
C GLU A 163 6.07 -6.05 -0.80
N LEU A 164 7.35 -6.43 -0.80
CA LEU A 164 8.06 -6.83 -2.02
C LEU A 164 7.54 -8.15 -2.59
N ILE A 165 7.21 -9.13 -1.75
CA ILE A 165 6.59 -10.39 -2.19
C ILE A 165 5.24 -10.10 -2.85
N GLN A 166 4.44 -9.17 -2.31
CA GLN A 166 3.12 -8.84 -2.87
C GLN A 166 3.21 -8.33 -4.32
N ILE A 167 4.28 -7.62 -4.67
CA ILE A 167 4.51 -7.07 -6.02
C ILE A 167 5.43 -7.95 -6.88
N ALA A 168 5.84 -9.13 -6.41
CA ALA A 168 6.57 -10.10 -7.22
C ALA A 168 5.62 -10.84 -8.19
N HIS A 169 6.18 -11.50 -9.20
CA HIS A 169 5.39 -12.35 -10.10
C HIS A 169 4.77 -13.52 -9.31
N PRO A 170 3.51 -13.89 -9.57
CA PRO A 170 2.79 -14.99 -8.89
C PRO A 170 3.62 -16.26 -8.68
N ASP A 171 4.29 -16.73 -9.74
CA ASP A 171 5.08 -17.96 -9.74
C ASP A 171 6.21 -17.99 -8.70
N PHE A 172 6.71 -16.83 -8.26
CA PHE A 172 7.85 -16.74 -7.32
C PHE A 172 7.43 -16.37 -5.90
N ARG A 173 6.18 -15.95 -5.65
CA ARG A 173 5.72 -15.43 -4.35
C ARG A 173 5.88 -16.44 -3.23
N GLN A 174 5.44 -17.68 -3.46
CA GLN A 174 5.56 -18.76 -2.48
C GLN A 174 7.04 -19.04 -2.15
N GLY A 175 7.90 -19.18 -3.17
CA GLY A 175 9.32 -19.45 -2.97
C GLY A 175 10.04 -18.34 -2.21
N LEU A 176 9.72 -17.07 -2.51
CA LEU A 176 10.25 -15.92 -1.79
C LEU A 176 9.79 -15.90 -0.32
N LEU A 177 8.53 -16.23 -0.05
CA LEU A 177 8.01 -16.32 1.31
C LEU A 177 8.70 -17.44 2.10
N GLU A 178 8.90 -18.62 1.50
CA GLU A 178 9.56 -19.73 2.17
C GLU A 178 11.04 -19.44 2.48
N GLU A 179 11.78 -18.80 1.56
CA GLU A 179 13.14 -18.35 1.87
C GLU A 179 13.16 -17.28 2.97
N ALA A 180 12.22 -16.33 2.96
CA ALA A 180 12.08 -15.34 4.02
C ALA A 180 11.78 -15.98 5.40
N LYS A 181 10.95 -17.03 5.45
CA LYS A 181 10.66 -17.79 6.68
C LYS A 181 11.88 -18.57 7.16
N LYS A 182 12.55 -19.27 6.25
CA LYS A 182 13.76 -20.06 6.53
C LYS A 182 14.88 -19.22 7.13
N HIS A 183 15.03 -17.99 6.65
CA HIS A 183 16.03 -17.03 7.13
C HIS A 183 15.52 -16.09 8.23
N LEU A 184 14.32 -16.34 8.77
CA LEU A 184 13.72 -15.59 9.88
C LEU A 184 13.51 -14.09 9.59
N TYR A 185 13.38 -13.70 8.32
CA TYR A 185 12.96 -12.35 7.95
C TYR A 185 11.47 -12.13 8.21
N VAL A 186 10.68 -13.20 8.09
CA VAL A 186 9.25 -13.23 8.44
C VAL A 186 8.99 -14.41 9.39
N SER A 187 7.90 -14.35 10.15
CA SER A 187 7.52 -15.43 11.06
C SER A 187 7.30 -16.74 10.29
N GLN A 188 7.75 -17.87 10.86
CA GLN A 188 7.48 -19.20 10.32
C GLN A 188 5.98 -19.49 10.18
N THR A 189 5.14 -18.82 10.96
CA THR A 189 3.67 -18.95 10.91
C THR A 189 3.00 -18.04 9.88
N GLN A 190 3.76 -17.24 9.12
CA GLN A 190 3.18 -16.33 8.12
C GLN A 190 2.35 -17.11 7.09
N PRO A 191 1.03 -16.84 6.93
CA PRO A 191 0.16 -17.65 6.09
C PRO A 191 0.49 -17.60 4.59
N GLY A 192 0.58 -16.41 3.99
CA GLY A 192 0.80 -16.21 2.56
C GLY A 192 -0.46 -16.18 1.69
N PHE A 193 -1.64 -15.84 2.24
CA PHE A 193 -2.86 -15.66 1.45
C PHE A 193 -2.87 -14.35 0.64
N PHE A 194 -2.19 -13.31 1.13
CA PHE A 194 -2.12 -11.95 0.55
C PHE A 194 -1.63 -11.88 -0.90
N PHE A 195 -1.01 -12.96 -1.36
CA PHE A 195 -0.32 -13.01 -2.63
C PHE A 195 -1.08 -13.88 -3.65
N ASN A 196 -2.24 -14.44 -3.26
CA ASN A 196 -3.15 -15.20 -4.13
C ASN A 196 -3.99 -14.29 -5.03
N SER A 197 -4.12 -13.02 -4.65
CA SER A 197 -4.86 -11.99 -5.38
C SER A 197 -4.04 -10.71 -5.48
N LYS A 198 -4.43 -9.84 -6.42
CA LYS A 198 -3.84 -8.51 -6.59
C LYS A 198 -4.41 -7.58 -5.52
N TYR A 199 -3.57 -6.67 -5.03
CA TYR A 199 -4.03 -5.61 -4.13
C TYR A 199 -5.07 -4.72 -4.84
N PRO A 200 -6.29 -4.55 -4.29
CA PRO A 200 -7.38 -3.84 -4.97
C PRO A 200 -7.30 -2.33 -4.71
N VAL A 201 -6.44 -1.67 -5.47
CA VAL A 201 -6.16 -0.22 -5.39
C VAL A 201 -7.40 0.65 -5.63
N GLU A 202 -8.37 0.15 -6.40
CA GLU A 202 -9.64 0.80 -6.70
C GLU A 202 -10.50 1.10 -5.46
N PHE A 203 -10.21 0.46 -4.32
CA PHE A 203 -10.90 0.71 -3.06
C PHE A 203 -10.21 1.76 -2.18
N GLU A 204 -9.06 2.28 -2.60
CA GLU A 204 -8.40 3.41 -1.95
C GLU A 204 -9.16 4.71 -2.20
N GLN A 205 -9.45 5.47 -1.14
CA GLN A 205 -10.11 6.77 -1.29
C GLN A 205 -9.92 7.69 -0.09
N MET A 206 -10.03 8.99 -0.36
CA MET A 206 -10.18 10.01 0.66
C MET A 206 -11.64 10.03 1.15
N HIS A 207 -11.82 10.17 2.46
CA HIS A 207 -13.14 10.37 3.08
C HIS A 207 -13.08 11.54 4.05
N ARG A 208 -14.21 12.23 4.21
CA ARG A 208 -14.37 13.29 5.20
C ARG A 208 -15.34 12.82 6.28
N THR A 209 -14.87 12.79 7.53
CA THR A 209 -15.72 12.38 8.66
C THR A 209 -16.85 13.37 8.90
N ARG A 210 -17.86 12.99 9.69
CA ARG A 210 -18.97 13.88 10.05
C ARG A 210 -18.52 15.19 10.71
N LYS A 211 -17.38 15.19 11.41
CA LYS A 211 -16.81 16.37 12.06
C LYS A 211 -15.86 17.17 11.16
N GLY A 212 -15.68 16.76 9.90
CA GLY A 212 -14.93 17.50 8.89
C GLY A 212 -13.47 17.08 8.70
N SER A 213 -12.94 16.17 9.53
CA SER A 213 -11.57 15.64 9.41
C SER A 213 -11.40 14.85 8.12
N GLN A 214 -10.28 15.02 7.43
CA GLN A 214 -9.91 14.19 6.28
C GLN A 214 -9.23 12.91 6.76
N VAL A 215 -9.66 11.78 6.22
CA VAL A 215 -9.10 10.45 6.48
C VAL A 215 -8.86 9.73 5.15
N PHE A 216 -7.93 8.80 5.12
CA PHE A 216 -7.67 7.95 3.97
C PHE A 216 -8.13 6.53 4.28
N THR A 217 -8.85 5.88 3.36
CA THR A 217 -9.22 4.47 3.52
C THR A 217 -8.56 3.65 2.42
N ARG A 218 -8.13 2.44 2.77
CA ARG A 218 -7.59 1.47 1.84
C ARG A 218 -7.80 0.05 2.33
N PRO A 219 -7.74 -0.97 1.45
CA PRO A 219 -7.58 -2.34 1.90
C PRO A 219 -6.36 -2.51 2.81
N ILE A 220 -6.49 -3.34 3.85
CA ILE A 220 -5.39 -3.71 4.72
C ILE A 220 -4.29 -4.39 3.90
N LYS A 221 -3.03 -4.29 4.34
CA LYS A 221 -1.87 -4.93 3.74
C LYS A 221 -1.27 -5.96 4.71
N PRO A 222 -0.56 -6.99 4.21
CA PRO A 222 0.10 -7.97 5.07
C PRO A 222 1.13 -7.34 6.03
N ALA A 223 1.73 -6.21 5.64
CA ALA A 223 2.66 -5.45 6.47
C ALA A 223 1.99 -4.67 7.61
N ASP A 224 0.67 -4.50 7.63
CA ASP A 224 -0.03 -3.67 8.63
C ASP A 224 -0.15 -4.34 10.02
N GLU A 225 0.56 -5.46 10.28
CA GLU A 225 0.46 -6.19 11.54
C GLU A 225 0.74 -5.29 12.75
N ASP A 226 1.80 -4.48 12.69
CA ASP A 226 2.17 -3.60 13.79
C ASP A 226 1.21 -2.42 13.88
N MET A 227 0.74 -1.85 12.77
CA MET A 227 -0.29 -0.81 12.78
C MET A 227 -1.59 -1.31 13.43
N LEU A 228 -2.03 -2.52 13.10
CA LEU A 228 -3.20 -3.17 13.68
C LEU A 228 -3.00 -3.47 15.18
N ARG A 229 -1.79 -3.88 15.57
CA ARG A 229 -1.42 -4.11 16.99
C ARG A 229 -1.50 -2.81 17.78
N HIS A 230 -0.93 -1.72 17.27
CA HIS A 230 -1.00 -0.41 17.92
C HIS A 230 -2.44 0.09 18.03
N PHE A 231 -3.24 -0.05 16.96
CA PHE A 231 -4.67 0.26 16.99
C PHE A 231 -5.40 -0.51 18.10
N PHE A 232 -5.17 -1.82 18.22
CA PHE A 232 -5.77 -2.64 19.27
C PHE A 232 -5.46 -2.12 20.68
N HIS A 233 -4.20 -1.71 20.93
CA HIS A 233 -3.79 -1.18 22.23
C HIS A 233 -4.36 0.21 22.55
N GLN A 234 -4.89 0.92 21.56
CA GLN A 234 -5.57 2.20 21.76
C GLN A 234 -7.09 2.04 22.00
N LEU A 235 -7.65 0.84 21.86
CA LEU A 235 -9.05 0.57 22.15
C LEU A 235 -9.29 0.41 23.64
N SER A 236 -10.44 0.88 24.12
CA SER A 236 -10.88 0.61 25.48
C SER A 236 -11.21 -0.88 25.70
N ASP A 237 -11.06 -1.36 26.93
CA ASP A 237 -11.50 -2.71 27.35
C ASP A 237 -12.96 -2.98 26.96
N HIS A 238 -13.80 -1.94 26.98
CA HIS A 238 -15.19 -2.02 26.58
C HIS A 238 -15.34 -2.27 25.08
N SER A 239 -14.66 -1.49 24.24
CA SER A 239 -14.64 -1.66 22.78
C SER A 239 -14.09 -3.04 22.38
N VAL A 240 -13.03 -3.51 23.06
CA VAL A 240 -12.46 -4.85 22.88
C VAL A 240 -13.48 -5.93 23.25
N TYR A 241 -14.14 -5.81 24.41
CA TYR A 241 -15.16 -6.77 24.84
C TYR A 241 -16.33 -6.85 23.86
N LEU A 242 -16.80 -5.69 23.35
CA LEU A 242 -17.88 -5.63 22.38
C LEU A 242 -17.53 -6.35 21.06
N ARG A 243 -16.26 -6.34 20.65
CA ARG A 243 -15.80 -7.00 19.41
C ARG A 243 -15.54 -8.49 19.57
N TYR A 244 -14.87 -8.89 20.65
CA TYR A 244 -14.34 -10.25 20.81
C TYR A 244 -15.12 -11.12 21.80
N PHE A 245 -16.15 -10.54 22.43
CA PHE A 245 -17.04 -11.15 23.43
C PHE A 245 -16.28 -11.68 24.65
N ARG A 246 -15.07 -11.19 24.83
CA ARG A 246 -14.15 -11.53 25.92
C ARG A 246 -13.16 -10.40 26.11
N ARG A 247 -12.59 -10.31 27.32
CA ARG A 247 -11.50 -9.36 27.58
C ARG A 247 -10.20 -9.93 27.03
N LEU A 248 -9.50 -9.11 26.26
CA LEU A 248 -8.18 -9.44 25.71
C LEU A 248 -7.19 -8.37 26.16
N LYS A 249 -6.10 -8.77 26.83
CA LYS A 249 -5.03 -7.85 27.23
C LYS A 249 -4.07 -7.52 26.10
N SER A 250 -3.93 -8.44 25.14
CA SER A 250 -3.08 -8.29 23.96
C SER A 250 -3.67 -9.09 22.81
N MET A 251 -3.33 -8.68 21.59
CA MET A 251 -3.75 -9.37 20.39
C MET A 251 -2.72 -10.45 20.01
N PRO A 252 -3.08 -11.75 20.04
CA PRO A 252 -2.17 -12.81 19.63
C PRO A 252 -1.76 -12.64 18.17
N GLN A 253 -0.49 -12.90 17.85
CA GLN A 253 0.05 -12.75 16.49
C GLN A 253 -0.77 -13.48 15.43
N ARG A 254 -1.23 -14.70 15.72
CA ARG A 254 -2.09 -15.48 14.80
C ARG A 254 -3.38 -14.75 14.38
N ILE A 255 -3.94 -13.91 15.26
CA ILE A 255 -5.16 -13.15 14.94
C ILE A 255 -4.78 -11.95 14.06
N LEU A 256 -3.69 -11.25 14.38
CA LEU A 256 -3.21 -10.15 13.55
C LEU A 256 -2.88 -10.63 12.13
N GLN A 257 -2.11 -11.72 12.01
CA GLN A 257 -1.78 -12.33 10.72
C GLN A 257 -3.04 -12.73 9.95
N LYS A 258 -4.03 -13.36 10.60
CA LYS A 258 -5.29 -13.71 9.93
C LYS A 258 -6.08 -12.47 9.45
N THR A 259 -5.92 -11.32 10.10
CA THR A 259 -6.60 -10.08 9.71
C THR A 259 -5.86 -9.30 8.63
N THR A 260 -4.52 -9.36 8.58
CA THR A 260 -3.70 -8.61 7.61
C THR A 260 -3.34 -9.41 6.37
N ASP A 261 -3.25 -10.74 6.48
CA ASP A 261 -2.88 -11.66 5.41
C ASP A 261 -4.14 -12.26 4.79
N LEU A 262 -4.76 -11.49 3.87
CA LEU A 262 -6.05 -11.83 3.26
C LEU A 262 -5.91 -12.16 1.78
N ASP A 263 -6.61 -13.20 1.34
CA ASP A 263 -6.90 -13.35 -0.09
C ASP A 263 -8.05 -12.41 -0.45
N TYR A 264 -7.73 -11.25 -1.03
CA TYR A 264 -8.69 -10.22 -1.44
C TYR A 264 -9.73 -10.69 -2.46
N SER A 265 -9.60 -11.88 -3.06
CA SER A 265 -10.65 -12.46 -3.91
C SER A 265 -11.81 -13.05 -3.10
N LYS A 266 -11.60 -13.30 -1.79
CA LYS A 266 -12.56 -13.92 -0.88
C LYS A 266 -12.85 -13.03 0.31
N ASP A 267 -11.81 -12.60 1.01
CA ASP A 267 -11.95 -11.86 2.26
C ASP A 267 -11.47 -10.41 2.07
N MET A 268 -12.06 -9.47 2.82
CA MET A 268 -11.72 -8.06 2.70
C MET A 268 -11.65 -7.41 4.07
N ALA A 269 -10.66 -6.55 4.25
CA ALA A 269 -10.63 -5.61 5.35
C ALA A 269 -10.21 -4.23 4.85
N LEU A 270 -10.98 -3.21 5.23
CA LEU A 270 -10.70 -1.81 4.98
C LEU A 270 -10.22 -1.17 6.27
N VAL A 271 -9.11 -0.46 6.19
CA VAL A 271 -8.59 0.37 7.27
C VAL A 271 -8.88 1.84 6.97
N VAL A 272 -9.10 2.62 8.02
CA VAL A 272 -9.19 4.08 7.96
C VAL A 272 -7.96 4.64 8.66
N LEU A 273 -7.22 5.48 7.96
CA LEU A 273 -5.93 6.04 8.35
C LEU A 273 -6.03 7.55 8.55
N HIS A 274 -5.36 8.06 9.57
CA HIS A 274 -5.24 9.48 9.86
C HIS A 274 -3.83 9.81 10.38
N PRO A 275 -3.20 10.91 9.93
CA PRO A 275 -3.68 11.87 8.94
C PRO A 275 -3.77 11.31 7.52
N ALA A 276 -4.69 11.83 6.71
CA ALA A 276 -4.96 11.28 5.37
C ALA A 276 -3.78 11.43 4.38
N GLN A 277 -2.99 12.50 4.53
CA GLN A 277 -1.86 12.83 3.66
C GLN A 277 -0.58 12.86 4.47
N ALA A 278 -0.25 11.71 5.06
CA ALA A 278 0.97 11.49 5.83
C ALA A 278 1.70 10.28 5.25
N ASP A 279 3.01 10.26 5.41
CA ASP A 279 3.80 9.08 5.09
C ASP A 279 3.46 7.93 6.05
N HIS A 280 3.82 6.70 5.67
CA HIS A 280 3.47 5.49 6.43
C HIS A 280 3.85 5.56 7.91
N GLU A 281 4.98 6.20 8.25
CA GLU A 281 5.45 6.34 9.65
C GLU A 281 4.52 7.21 10.52
N HIS A 282 3.78 8.12 9.90
CA HIS A 282 2.95 9.11 10.59
C HIS A 282 1.45 8.82 10.46
N GLN A 283 1.07 7.78 9.72
CA GLN A 283 -0.32 7.34 9.58
C GLN A 283 -0.69 6.36 10.70
N GLU A 284 -1.77 6.66 11.40
CA GLU A 284 -2.37 5.77 12.39
C GLU A 284 -3.67 5.17 11.86
N MET A 285 -3.88 3.88 12.16
CA MET A 285 -5.19 3.25 11.96
C MET A 285 -6.15 3.73 13.05
N ILE A 286 -7.30 4.27 12.62
CA ILE A 286 -8.34 4.79 13.52
C ILE A 286 -9.64 3.99 13.45
N ALA A 287 -9.82 3.19 12.39
CA ALA A 287 -10.91 2.24 12.28
C ALA A 287 -10.55 1.10 11.32
N ILE A 288 -11.22 -0.04 11.49
CA ILE A 288 -11.15 -1.19 10.60
C ILE A 288 -12.53 -1.81 10.44
N GLY A 289 -12.88 -2.18 9.21
CA GLY A 289 -14.08 -2.96 8.88
C GLY A 289 -13.68 -4.13 8.00
N GLN A 290 -14.21 -5.31 8.25
CA GLN A 290 -13.85 -6.50 7.49
C GLN A 290 -15.05 -7.42 7.27
N TRP A 291 -14.99 -8.22 6.21
CA TRP A 291 -15.71 -9.49 6.12
C TRP A 291 -14.72 -10.64 5.99
N VAL A 292 -15.06 -11.77 6.61
CA VAL A 292 -14.30 -13.01 6.50
C VAL A 292 -15.28 -14.16 6.33
N HIS A 293 -15.04 -15.03 5.34
CA HIS A 293 -15.85 -16.21 5.12
C HIS A 293 -15.79 -17.16 6.34
N ASP A 294 -16.96 -17.55 6.86
CA ASP A 294 -17.03 -18.58 7.89
C ASP A 294 -16.78 -19.96 7.26
N ALA A 295 -15.89 -20.73 7.87
CA ALA A 295 -15.55 -22.07 7.43
C ALA A 295 -16.72 -23.07 7.55
N LYS A 296 -17.78 -22.76 8.31
CA LYS A 296 -18.91 -23.66 8.57
C LYS A 296 -20.00 -23.61 7.50
N ASP A 297 -20.51 -22.41 7.23
CA ASP A 297 -21.66 -22.19 6.35
C ASP A 297 -21.32 -21.35 5.10
N GLY A 298 -20.08 -20.86 4.99
CA GLY A 298 -19.62 -20.06 3.87
C GLY A 298 -20.19 -18.64 3.82
N VAL A 299 -21.05 -18.24 4.76
CA VAL A 299 -21.60 -16.89 4.81
C VAL A 299 -20.56 -15.96 5.42
N PRO A 300 -20.15 -14.87 4.74
CA PRO A 300 -19.15 -13.98 5.29
C PRO A 300 -19.66 -13.25 6.54
N GLU A 301 -18.86 -13.33 7.59
CA GLU A 301 -19.09 -12.60 8.84
C GLU A 301 -18.45 -11.22 8.75
N ILE A 302 -19.21 -10.20 9.10
CA ILE A 302 -18.76 -8.81 9.04
C ILE A 302 -18.52 -8.28 10.44
N ALA A 303 -17.50 -7.44 10.56
CA ALA A 303 -17.22 -6.76 11.81
C ALA A 303 -16.41 -5.47 11.67
N PHE A 304 -16.55 -4.61 12.69
CA PHE A 304 -15.94 -3.28 12.71
C PHE A 304 -15.37 -2.95 14.07
N GLN A 305 -14.35 -2.11 14.06
CA GLN A 305 -13.81 -1.45 15.24
C GLN A 305 -13.48 -0.01 14.88
N VAL A 306 -13.79 0.92 15.78
CA VAL A 306 -13.46 2.35 15.65
C VAL A 306 -12.85 2.78 16.97
N ARG A 307 -11.69 3.44 16.90
CA ARG A 307 -10.98 3.97 18.08
C ARG A 307 -11.90 4.89 18.88
N ASP A 308 -11.90 4.77 20.20
CA ASP A 308 -12.90 5.39 21.08
C ASP A 308 -13.00 6.92 20.91
N ASP A 309 -11.87 7.61 20.68
CA ASP A 309 -11.76 9.05 20.38
C ASP A 309 -12.30 9.45 18.99
N TRP A 310 -12.42 8.49 18.07
CA TRP A 310 -12.99 8.66 16.72
C TRP A 310 -14.44 8.17 16.59
N GLN A 311 -15.02 7.63 17.66
CA GLN A 311 -16.44 7.23 17.67
C GLN A 311 -17.38 8.44 17.53
N GLY A 312 -18.60 8.19 17.07
CA GLY A 312 -19.58 9.24 16.81
C GLY A 312 -19.28 10.12 15.59
N GLN A 313 -18.19 9.86 14.84
CA GLN A 313 -17.83 10.60 13.62
C GLN A 313 -18.34 9.95 12.32
N GLY A 314 -19.16 8.90 12.42
CA GLY A 314 -19.77 8.22 11.27
C GLY A 314 -18.92 7.11 10.62
N LEU A 315 -17.69 6.85 11.11
CA LEU A 315 -16.77 5.88 10.52
C LEU A 315 -17.31 4.45 10.47
N GLY A 316 -18.04 3.99 11.49
CA GLY A 316 -18.65 2.66 11.49
C GLY A 316 -19.71 2.48 10.38
N LYS A 317 -20.58 3.49 10.20
CA LYS A 317 -21.56 3.49 9.10
C LYS A 317 -20.87 3.59 7.73
N PHE A 318 -19.84 4.43 7.62
CA PHE A 318 -19.03 4.53 6.40
C PHE A 318 -18.42 3.18 6.02
N LEU A 319 -17.73 2.51 6.94
CA LEU A 319 -17.13 1.20 6.69
C LEU A 319 -18.18 0.15 6.31
N PHE A 320 -19.30 0.08 7.03
CA PHE A 320 -20.39 -0.84 6.71
C PHE A 320 -20.88 -0.66 5.27
N LEU A 321 -21.26 0.57 4.90
CA LEU A 321 -21.76 0.87 3.56
C LEU A 321 -20.70 0.62 2.49
N ARG A 322 -19.42 0.85 2.79
CA ARG A 322 -18.33 0.54 1.86
C ARG A 322 -18.16 -0.95 1.62
N LEU A 323 -18.25 -1.79 2.65
CA LEU A 323 -18.21 -3.23 2.47
C LEU A 323 -19.44 -3.73 1.70
N VAL A 324 -20.63 -3.17 1.97
CA VAL A 324 -21.84 -3.48 1.21
C VAL A 324 -21.70 -3.08 -0.26
N GLN A 325 -21.13 -1.92 -0.58
CA GLN A 325 -20.89 -1.52 -1.98
C GLN A 325 -19.95 -2.49 -2.73
N MET A 326 -19.07 -3.18 -2.02
CA MET A 326 -18.14 -4.14 -2.63
C MET A 326 -18.83 -5.48 -2.93
N THR A 327 -19.94 -5.81 -2.28
CA THR A 327 -20.56 -7.14 -2.46
C THR A 327 -21.08 -7.40 -3.86
N ASP A 328 -21.38 -6.34 -4.62
CA ASP A 328 -21.75 -6.47 -6.02
C ASP A 328 -20.59 -6.99 -6.87
N LEU A 329 -19.37 -6.52 -6.60
CA LEU A 329 -18.15 -6.97 -7.29
C LEU A 329 -17.74 -8.38 -6.89
N TYR A 330 -18.02 -8.77 -5.64
CA TYR A 330 -17.66 -10.08 -5.08
C TYR A 330 -18.79 -11.10 -5.13
N GLU A 331 -19.93 -10.73 -5.71
CA GLU A 331 -21.14 -11.56 -5.82
C GLU A 331 -21.62 -12.16 -4.48
N ILE A 332 -21.47 -11.42 -3.39
CA ILE A 332 -21.84 -11.87 -2.04
C ILE A 332 -23.33 -11.60 -1.81
N PRO A 333 -24.20 -12.62 -1.69
CA PRO A 333 -25.64 -12.41 -1.60
C PRO A 333 -26.09 -12.04 -0.18
N LYS A 334 -25.32 -12.41 0.85
CA LYS A 334 -25.68 -12.25 2.26
C LYS A 334 -24.46 -12.02 3.13
N PHE A 335 -24.68 -11.27 4.20
CA PHE A 335 -23.72 -11.10 5.29
C PHE A 335 -24.33 -11.50 6.62
N LYS A 336 -23.50 -11.99 7.53
CA LYS A 336 -23.89 -12.22 8.93
C LYS A 336 -23.04 -11.41 9.90
N SER A 337 -23.59 -11.04 11.04
CA SER A 337 -22.82 -10.40 12.10
C SER A 337 -23.45 -10.65 13.46
N ASP A 338 -22.65 -11.16 14.39
CA ASP A 338 -23.05 -11.34 15.78
C ASP A 338 -22.71 -10.08 16.58
N VAL A 339 -23.69 -9.55 17.30
CA VAL A 339 -23.59 -8.30 18.05
C VAL A 339 -24.09 -8.52 19.47
N LEU A 340 -23.29 -8.22 20.49
CA LEU A 340 -23.76 -8.25 21.87
C LEU A 340 -24.95 -7.30 22.08
N ASP A 341 -25.96 -7.74 22.84
CA ASP A 341 -27.19 -6.97 23.11
C ASP A 341 -26.91 -5.55 23.63
N GLY A 342 -25.84 -5.39 24.42
CA GLY A 342 -25.40 -4.11 24.96
C GLY A 342 -24.82 -3.13 23.93
N ASN A 343 -24.46 -3.58 22.73
CA ASN A 343 -23.80 -2.76 21.70
C ASN A 343 -24.80 -1.88 20.93
N LYS A 344 -25.35 -0.87 21.62
CA LYS A 344 -26.34 0.07 21.04
C LYS A 344 -25.81 0.77 19.78
N ALA A 345 -24.51 1.10 19.76
CA ALA A 345 -23.88 1.78 18.63
C ALA A 345 -23.92 0.91 17.35
N MET A 346 -23.53 -0.36 17.46
CA MET A 346 -23.52 -1.27 16.31
C MET A 346 -24.93 -1.59 15.81
N LYS A 347 -25.87 -1.86 16.73
CA LYS A 347 -27.28 -2.05 16.38
C LYS A 347 -27.84 -0.82 15.65
N SER A 348 -27.51 0.39 16.12
CA SER A 348 -27.90 1.62 15.45
C SER A 348 -27.32 1.75 14.03
N ILE A 349 -26.10 1.26 13.77
CA ILE A 349 -25.52 1.28 12.41
C ILE A 349 -26.30 0.34 11.49
N PHE A 350 -26.55 -0.89 11.94
CA PHE A 350 -27.24 -1.92 11.18
C PHE A 350 -28.70 -1.59 10.90
N GLU A 351 -29.44 -1.23 11.94
CA GLU A 351 -30.88 -1.00 11.85
C GLU A 351 -31.22 0.29 11.06
N ASN A 352 -30.29 1.26 10.99
CA ASN A 352 -30.45 2.51 10.23
C ASN A 352 -29.57 2.55 8.95
N SER A 353 -29.15 1.38 8.48
CA SER A 353 -28.33 1.27 7.27
C SER A 353 -29.13 1.43 5.98
N GLY A 354 -30.42 1.10 6.02
CA GLY A 354 -31.28 0.99 4.83
C GLY A 354 -31.15 -0.35 4.09
N ILE A 355 -30.30 -1.26 4.59
CA ILE A 355 -30.13 -2.60 4.01
C ILE A 355 -31.15 -3.55 4.64
N PRO A 356 -31.87 -4.38 3.86
CA PRO A 356 -32.75 -5.40 4.41
C PRO A 356 -31.99 -6.39 5.30
N TYR A 357 -32.54 -6.69 6.48
CA TYR A 357 -31.95 -7.65 7.40
C TYR A 357 -33.01 -8.42 8.18
N GLU A 358 -32.64 -9.63 8.59
CA GLU A 358 -33.29 -10.42 9.62
C GLU A 358 -32.45 -10.36 10.90
N LYS A 359 -33.08 -10.41 12.06
CA LYS A 359 -32.38 -10.51 13.34
C LYS A 359 -32.94 -11.60 14.22
N ARG A 360 -32.05 -12.34 14.87
CA ARG A 360 -32.38 -13.33 15.88
C ARG A 360 -31.58 -13.02 17.14
N SER A 361 -32.26 -12.98 18.29
CA SER A 361 -31.60 -12.84 19.59
C SER A 361 -31.50 -14.21 20.25
N ASP A 362 -30.31 -14.57 20.71
CA ASP A 362 -30.05 -15.80 21.45
C ASP A 362 -28.96 -15.56 22.50
N PHE A 363 -29.22 -15.93 23.76
CA PHE A 363 -28.29 -15.83 24.89
C PHE A 363 -27.48 -14.50 25.00
N GLY A 364 -28.11 -13.34 24.78
CA GLY A 364 -27.45 -12.03 24.92
C GLY A 364 -26.67 -11.54 23.69
N VAL A 365 -26.79 -12.28 22.57
CA VAL A 365 -26.23 -11.93 21.26
C VAL A 365 -27.38 -11.77 20.28
N VAL A 366 -27.35 -10.69 19.48
CA VAL A 366 -28.20 -10.52 18.30
C VAL A 366 -27.39 -10.86 17.07
N THR A 367 -27.80 -11.91 16.36
CA THR A 367 -27.30 -12.22 15.02
C THR A 367 -28.11 -11.46 14.00
N TYR A 368 -27.45 -10.61 13.21
CA TYR A 368 -28.01 -9.94 12.04
C TYR A 368 -27.62 -10.70 10.78
N THR A 369 -28.60 -10.98 9.91
CA THR A 369 -28.38 -11.53 8.58
C THR A 369 -28.90 -10.53 7.55
N PHE A 370 -28.01 -9.97 6.75
CA PHE A 370 -28.35 -8.99 5.72
C PHE A 370 -28.60 -9.69 4.39
N ASP A 371 -29.67 -9.31 3.70
CA ASP A 371 -29.92 -9.69 2.32
C ASP A 371 -29.43 -8.59 1.39
N LEU A 372 -28.40 -8.89 0.60
CA LEU A 372 -27.72 -7.95 -0.28
C LEU A 372 -28.17 -8.10 -1.73
N THR A 373 -29.04 -9.07 -2.02
CA THR A 373 -29.55 -9.30 -3.38
C THR A 373 -30.51 -8.21 -3.85
N ALA A 374 -31.17 -7.53 -2.91
CA ALA A 374 -32.12 -6.44 -3.18
C ALA A 374 -31.47 -5.10 -3.56
N ASN A 375 -30.14 -4.98 -3.45
CA ASN A 375 -29.39 -3.79 -3.85
C ASN A 375 -28.84 -3.85 -5.28
N LYS A 376 -29.17 -4.91 -6.03
CA LYS A 376 -28.78 -5.09 -7.45
C LYS A 376 -29.71 -4.39 -8.42
#